data_AF-A0A2J4YFS7-F1
#
_entry.id   AF-A0A2J4YFS7-F1
#
_cell.length_a   1.000
_cell.length_b   1.000
_cell.length_c   1.000
_cell.angle_alpha   90.00
_cell.angle_beta   90.00
_cell.angle_gamma   90.00
#
_symmetry.space_group_name_H-M   'P 1'
#
loop_
_entity.id
_entity.type
_entity.pdbx_description
1 polymer ?
#
loop_
_entity_poly.entity_id
_entity_poly.type
_entity_poly.pdbx_seq_one_letter_code
_entity_poly.pdbx_strand_id
1 'polypeptide(L)' 'MNSTKMPVIENIELMTARVPLPEGPWGDQIHHVTDIEVAIVDVYGSNGHVGTGFSHTSG' A
#
# COMPACT_ATOMS: atom_id res chain seq x y z
N MET A 1 -33.62 8.62 -12.53
CA MET A 1 -33.62 8.21 -11.10
C MET A 1 -32.17 7.97 -10.71
N ASN A 2 -31.46 9.01 -10.25
CA ASN A 2 -30.10 8.84 -9.76
C ASN A 2 -30.17 8.35 -8.33
N SER A 3 -30.13 7.04 -8.15
CA SER A 3 -29.85 6.44 -6.85
C SER A 3 -28.43 6.84 -6.48
N THR A 4 -28.28 7.85 -5.60
CA THR A 4 -27.09 8.09 -4.75
C THR A 4 -26.88 6.91 -3.81
N LYS A 5 -26.76 5.70 -4.36
CA LYS A 5 -26.38 4.53 -3.58
C LYS A 5 -24.90 4.66 -3.29
N MET A 6 -24.55 4.51 -2.01
CA MET A 6 -23.16 4.42 -1.59
C MET A 6 -22.48 3.29 -2.38
N PRO A 7 -21.34 3.56 -3.04
CA PRO A 7 -20.60 2.52 -3.74
C PRO A 7 -20.12 1.46 -2.75
N VAL A 8 -20.02 0.22 -3.23
CA VAL A 8 -19.46 -0.90 -2.46
C VAL A 8 -18.08 -1.26 -3.02
N ILE A 9 -17.25 -1.89 -2.18
CA ILE A 9 -15.97 -2.44 -2.60
C ILE A 9 -16.25 -3.75 -3.34
N GLU A 10 -15.76 -3.87 -4.57
CA GLU A 10 -15.91 -5.06 -5.41
C GLU A 10 -14.67 -5.95 -5.38
N ASN A 11 -13.47 -5.34 -5.34
CA ASN A 11 -12.21 -6.07 -5.33
C ASN A 11 -11.13 -5.29 -4.57
N ILE A 12 -10.17 -6.02 -4.02
CA ILE A 12 -8.96 -5.49 -3.39
C ILE A 12 -7.77 -6.26 -3.96
N GLU A 13 -6.87 -5.55 -4.63
CA GLU A 13 -5.60 -6.10 -5.08
C GLU A 13 -4.48 -5.63 -4.16
N LEU A 14 -3.61 -6.56 -3.78
CA LEU A 14 -2.48 -6.30 -2.90
C LEU A 14 -1.18 -6.73 -3.59
N MET A 15 -0.25 -5.80 -3.64
CA MET A 15 1.12 -5.99 -4.08
C MET A 15 2.05 -5.65 -2.91
N THR A 16 3.15 -6.40 -2.79
CA THR A 16 4.26 -6.01 -1.91
C THR A 16 5.48 -5.65 -2.73
N ALA A 17 6.22 -4.67 -2.25
CA ALA A 17 7.48 -4.23 -2.84
C ALA A 17 8.51 -3.99 -1.74
N ARG A 18 9.79 -4.18 -2.07
CA ARG A 18 10.91 -3.79 -1.23
C ARG A 18 11.65 -2.64 -1.89
N VAL A 19 11.83 -1.56 -1.15
CA VAL A 19 12.50 -0.36 -1.64
C VAL A 19 13.82 -0.21 -0.87
N PRO A 20 14.99 -0.31 -1.55
CA PRO A 20 16.27 -0.17 -0.87
C PRO A 20 16.45 1.23 -0.31
N LEU A 21 17.15 1.34 0.82
CA LEU A 21 17.47 2.62 1.43
C LEU A 21 18.45 3.43 0.56
N PRO A 22 18.26 4.76 0.39
CA PRO A 22 19.09 5.57 -0.50
C PRO A 22 20.58 5.57 -0.16
N GLU A 23 20.93 5.49 1.12
CA GLU A 23 22.32 5.53 1.62
C GLU A 23 22.84 4.14 2.01
N GLY A 24 22.11 3.07 1.66
CA GLY A 24 22.39 1.71 2.11
C GLY A 24 21.79 1.39 3.48
N PRO A 25 22.10 0.21 4.06
CA PRO A 25 21.52 -0.24 5.32
C PRO A 25 21.71 0.78 6.46
N TRP A 26 20.64 1.02 7.21
CA TRP A 26 20.63 1.86 8.41
C TRP A 26 20.45 0.99 9.64
N GLY A 27 21.06 1.36 10.76
CA GLY A 27 20.85 0.66 12.01
C GLY A 27 21.39 1.39 13.22
N ASP A 28 20.95 0.94 14.38
CA ASP A 28 21.41 1.38 15.69
C ASP A 28 21.71 0.15 16.58
N GLN A 29 21.69 0.28 17.90
CA GLN A 29 21.97 -0.84 18.81
C GLN A 29 20.91 -1.95 18.79
N ILE A 30 19.71 -1.70 18.26
CA ILE A 30 18.58 -2.63 18.29
C ILE A 30 17.89 -2.80 16.93
N HIS A 31 18.17 -1.94 15.95
CA HIS A 31 17.62 -2.02 14.59
C HIS A 31 18.72 -2.31 13.55
N HIS A 32 18.37 -3.13 12.56
CA HIS A 32 19.12 -3.30 11.33
C HIS A 32 18.13 -3.30 10.17
N VAL A 33 18.04 -2.19 9.46
CA VAL A 33 17.08 -1.96 8.38
C VAL A 33 17.82 -1.93 7.06
N THR A 34 17.38 -2.76 6.12
CA THR A 34 18.03 -2.88 4.80
C THR A 34 17.15 -2.34 3.67
N ASP A 35 15.83 -2.36 3.87
CA ASP A 35 14.86 -1.86 2.93
C ASP A 35 13.59 -1.37 3.64
N ILE A 36 12.72 -0.71 2.87
CA ILE A 36 11.34 -0.42 3.27
C ILE A 36 10.46 -1.42 2.54
N GLU A 37 9.74 -2.23 3.30
CA GLU A 37 8.69 -3.08 2.76
C GLU A 37 7.41 -2.24 2.64
N VAL A 38 6.85 -2.20 1.43
CA VAL A 38 5.64 -1.43 1.12
C VAL A 38 4.55 -2.39 0.67
N ALA A 39 3.38 -2.30 1.30
CA ALA A 39 2.14 -2.86 0.80
C ALA A 39 1.41 -1.81 -0.01
N ILE A 40 1.10 -2.14 -1.26
CA ILE A 40 0.37 -1.31 -2.21
C ILE A 40 -0.99 -1.96 -2.42
N VAL A 41 -2.05 -1.18 -2.25
CA VAL A 41 -3.42 -1.69 -2.28
C VAL A 41 -4.26 -0.88 -3.26
N ASP A 42 -4.82 -1.55 -4.25
CA ASP A 42 -5.83 -0.98 -5.14
C ASP A 42 -7.21 -1.50 -4.73
N VAL A 43 -8.12 -0.58 -4.43
CA VAL A 43 -9.51 -0.85 -4.06
C VAL A 43 -10.42 -0.45 -5.20
N TYR A 44 -11.10 -1.43 -5.79
CA TYR A 44 -12.01 -1.25 -6.91
C TYR A 44 -13.45 -1.09 -6.39
N GLY A 45 -14.07 0.04 -6.70
CA GLY A 45 -15.45 0.35 -6.30
C GLY A 45 -16.46 0.06 -7.41
N SER A 46 -17.69 -0.29 -7.02
CA SER A 46 -18.81 -0.58 -7.93
C SER A 46 -19.28 0.60 -8.79
N ASN A 47 -18.69 1.78 -8.59
CA ASN A 47 -18.90 2.98 -9.37
C ASN A 47 -17.84 3.15 -10.48
N GLY A 48 -16.97 2.17 -10.68
CA GLY A 48 -15.89 2.20 -11.68
C GLY A 48 -14.70 3.05 -11.27
N HIS A 49 -14.61 3.48 -10.00
CA HIS A 49 -13.43 4.16 -9.48
C HIS A 49 -12.48 3.17 -8.81
N VAL A 50 -11.19 3.51 -8.85
CA VAL A 50 -10.12 2.78 -8.17
C VAL A 50 -9.43 3.75 -7.21
N GLY A 51 -9.27 3.32 -5.96
CA GLY A 51 -8.49 4.05 -4.95
C GLY A 51 -7.22 3.28 -4.63
N THR A 52 -6.07 3.95 -4.74
CA THR A 52 -4.76 3.38 -4.40
C THR A 52 -4.31 3.87 -3.03
N GLY A 53 -3.87 2.94 -2.17
CA GLY A 53 -3.32 3.21 -0.85
C GLY A 53 -1.98 2.50 -0.63
N PHE A 54 -1.18 3.04 0.29
CA PHE A 54 0.13 2.50 0.63
C PHE A 54 0.28 2.39 2.14
N SER A 55 0.88 1.31 2.61
CA SER A 55 1.38 1.16 3.97
C SER A 55 2.82 0.66 3.92
N HIS A 56 3.64 0.97 4.92
CA HIS A 56 5.03 0.58 4.93
C HIS A 56 5.51 0.16 6.32
N THR A 57 6.57 -0.64 6.33
CA THR A 57 7.37 -0.99 7.50
C THR A 57 8.84 -1.02 7.12
N SER A 58 9.73 -0.85 8.10
CA SER A 58 11.15 -1.16 7.94
C SER A 58 11.36 -2.67 7.86
N GLY A 59 12.15 -3.13 6.90
CA GLY A 59 12.57 -4.52 6.70
C GLY A 59 14.01 -4.79 7.13
#